data_AF-A0A084H2P4-F1
#
_entry.id   AF-A0A084H2P4-F1
#
_cell.length_a   1.000
_cell.length_b   1.000
_cell.length_c   1.000
_cell.angle_alpha   90.00
_cell.angle_beta   90.00
_cell.angle_gamma   90.00
#
_symmetry.space_group_name_H-M   'P 1'
#
loop_
_entity.id
_entity.type
_entity.pdbx_description
1 polymer ?
#
loop_
_entity_poly.entity_id
_entity_poly.type
_entity_poly.pdbx_seq_one_letter_code
_entity_poly.pdbx_strand_id
1 'polypeptide(L)' 'MSKLFRKALEDQRVFYSRKLNSLGIYDQEVLSSMTLSELKKEYQHFYSSVPFMKLTHKKPVQP' A
#
# COMPACT_ATOMS: atom_id res chain seq x y z
N MET A 1 22.10 -2.04 11.84
CA MET A 1 21.12 -1.60 10.82
C MET A 1 21.67 -0.39 10.11
N SER A 2 21.84 -0.44 8.78
CA SER A 2 22.36 0.71 8.03
C SER A 2 21.31 1.83 7.99
N LYS A 3 21.76 3.08 7.90
CA LYS A 3 20.86 4.25 7.75
C LYS A 3 19.96 4.11 6.51
N LEU A 4 20.48 3.50 5.44
CA LEU A 4 19.74 3.21 4.22
C LEU A 4 18.58 2.23 4.44
N PHE A 5 18.84 1.14 5.17
CA PHE A 5 17.80 0.15 5.44
C PHE A 5 16.69 0.72 6.33
N ARG A 6 17.05 1.51 7.34
CA ARG A 6 16.06 2.21 8.18
C ARG A 6 15.20 3.17 7.36
N LYS A 7 15.82 3.95 6.48
CA LYS A 7 15.10 4.87 5.59
C LYS A 7 14.13 4.13 4.67
N ALA A 8 14.56 3.03 4.07
CA ALA A 8 13.70 2.21 3.21
C ALA A 8 12.46 1.67 3.97
N LEU A 9 12.62 1.26 5.23
CA LEU A 9 11.50 0.84 6.07
C LEU A 9 10.56 1.99 6.42
N GLU A 10 11.09 3.17 6.74
CA GLU A 10 10.29 4.38 6.98
C GLU A 10 9.52 4.79 5.71
N ASP A 11 10.15 4.76 4.54
CA ASP A 11 9.52 5.06 3.25
C ASP A 11 8.37 4.07 2.95
N GLN A 12 8.59 2.76 3.19
CA GLN A 12 7.53 1.77 3.04
C GLN A 12 6.37 2.00 4.01
N ARG A 13 6.67 2.36 5.27
CA ARG A 13 5.65 2.67 6.27
C ARG A 13 4.78 3.84 5.81
N VAL A 14 5.42 4.94 5.41
CA VAL A 14 4.73 6.14 4.91
C VAL A 14 3.88 5.82 3.68
N PHE A 15 4.38 4.98 2.77
CA PHE A 15 3.64 4.56 1.58
C PHE A 15 2.33 3.84 1.95
N TYR A 16 2.40 2.79 2.78
CA TYR A 16 1.21 2.04 3.16
C TYR A 16 0.23 2.87 4.00
N SER A 17 0.74 3.64 4.97
CA SER A 17 -0.10 4.52 5.78
C SER A 17 -0.83 5.55 4.92
N ARG A 18 -0.18 6.19 3.94
CA ARG A 18 -0.86 7.12 3.03
C ARG A 18 -1.93 6.44 2.18
N LYS A 19 -1.66 5.24 1.67
CA LYS A 19 -2.63 4.47 0.89
C LYS A 19 -3.86 4.09 1.71
N LEU A 20 -3.65 3.56 2.91
CA LEU A 20 -4.74 3.20 3.82
C LEU A 20 -5.52 4.43 4.31
N ASN A 21 -4.83 5.53 4.62
CA ASN A 21 -5.47 6.80 4.98
C ASN A 21 -6.33 7.33 3.81
N SER A 22 -5.86 7.20 2.57
CA SER A 22 -6.62 7.64 1.38
C SER A 22 -7.90 6.86 1.14
N LEU A 23 -8.03 5.66 1.70
CA LEU A 23 -9.28 4.89 1.67
C LEU A 23 -10.28 5.38 2.73
N GLY A 24 -9.86 6.22 3.69
CA GLY A 24 -10.69 6.73 4.77
C GLY A 24 -11.09 5.68 5.81
N ILE A 25 -10.39 4.53 5.83
CA ILE A 25 -10.74 3.38 6.68
C ILE A 25 -10.07 3.48 8.06
N TYR A 26 -8.90 4.09 8.13
CA TYR A 26 -8.12 4.23 9.36
C TYR A 26 -7.66 5.66 9.57
N ASP A 27 -7.79 6.12 10.81
CA ASP A 27 -7.21 7.38 11.26
C ASP A 27 -5.69 7.31 11.35
N GLN A 28 -5.06 8.46 11.25
CA GLN A 28 -3.60 8.58 11.30
C GLN A 28 -3.01 8.05 12.62
N GLU A 29 -3.74 8.15 13.73
CA GLU A 29 -3.34 7.59 15.02
C GLU A 29 -3.26 6.06 14.99
N VAL A 30 -4.26 5.41 14.37
CA VAL A 30 -4.31 3.96 14.19
C VAL A 30 -3.21 3.49 13.25
N LEU A 31 -2.98 4.21 12.15
CA LEU A 31 -1.90 3.88 11.21
C LEU A 31 -0.50 4.07 11.81
N SER A 32 -0.36 5.00 12.77
CA SER A 32 0.90 5.24 13.46
C SER A 32 1.18 4.23 14.58
N SER A 33 0.16 3.54 15.11
CA SER A 33 0.35 2.46 16.08
C SER A 33 0.61 1.10 15.40
N MET A 34 0.21 0.93 14.14
CA MET A 34 0.44 -0.29 13.36
C MET A 34 1.91 -0.52 12.99
N THR A 35 2.32 -1.79 13.02
CA THR A 35 3.61 -2.25 12.49
C THR A 35 3.61 -2.26 10.95
N LEU A 36 4.80 -2.27 10.35
CA LEU A 36 4.94 -2.33 8.88
C LEU A 36 4.28 -3.59 8.28
N SER A 37 4.34 -4.71 8.98
CA SER A 37 3.72 -5.98 8.56
C SER A 37 2.19 -5.88 8.57
N GLU A 38 1.60 -5.24 9.57
CA GLU A 38 0.16 -4.99 9.63
C GLU A 38 -0.28 -4.04 8.54
N LEU A 39 0.40 -2.90 8.36
CA LEU A 39 0.12 -1.96 7.26
C LEU A 39 0.17 -2.64 5.89
N LYS A 40 1.15 -3.53 5.68
CA LYS A 40 1.26 -4.32 4.44
C LYS A 40 0.10 -5.31 4.29
N LYS A 41 -0.29 -5.99 5.37
CA LYS A 41 -1.40 -6.95 5.36
C LYS A 41 -2.72 -6.24 5.07
N GLU A 42 -2.99 -5.12 5.74
CA GLU A 42 -4.16 -4.29 5.48
C GLU A 42 -4.13 -3.76 4.05
N TYR A 43 -2.99 -3.22 3.59
CA TYR A 43 -2.86 -2.78 2.20
C TYR A 43 -3.18 -3.91 1.21
N GLN A 44 -2.64 -5.12 1.42
CA GLN A 44 -2.99 -6.28 0.60
C GLN A 44 -4.45 -6.67 0.75
N HIS A 45 -5.03 -6.57 1.93
CA HIS A 45 -6.44 -6.86 2.13
C HIS A 45 -7.30 -5.88 1.32
N PHE A 46 -7.12 -4.57 1.47
CA PHE A 46 -7.94 -3.59 0.77
C PHE A 46 -7.64 -3.50 -0.73
N TYR A 47 -6.39 -3.63 -1.16
CA TYR A 47 -6.01 -3.49 -2.57
C TYR A 47 -5.97 -4.81 -3.35
N SER A 48 -5.83 -5.97 -2.70
CA SER A 48 -5.97 -7.28 -3.37
C SER A 48 -7.38 -7.86 -3.29
N SER A 49 -8.24 -7.38 -2.37
CA SER A 49 -9.67 -7.73 -2.38
C SER A 49 -10.46 -6.99 -3.46
N VAL A 50 -9.86 -5.99 -4.12
CA VAL A 50 -10.34 -5.56 -5.42
C VAL A 50 -10.00 -6.71 -6.36
N PRO A 51 -10.99 -7.50 -6.84
CA PRO A 51 -10.70 -8.42 -7.92
C PRO A 51 -10.06 -7.58 -9.00
N PHE A 52 -9.05 -8.11 -9.68
CA PHE A 52 -8.40 -7.59 -10.88
C PHE A 52 -9.42 -7.26 -12.00
N MET A 53 -10.37 -6.36 -11.78
CA MET A 53 -11.17 -5.76 -12.81
C MET A 53 -10.29 -4.71 -13.46
N LYS A 54 -9.51 -5.23 -14.43
CA LYS A 54 -8.80 -4.50 -15.48
C LYS A 54 -7.58 -3.77 -14.88
N LEU A 55 -6.35 -4.20 -15.13
CA LEU A 55 -5.68 -3.97 -16.40
C LEU A 55 -4.68 -5.11 -16.68
N THR A 56 -5.16 -6.23 -17.19
CA THR A 56 -4.36 -6.97 -18.17
C THR A 56 -4.30 -6.12 -19.44
N HIS A 57 -3.09 -5.85 -19.91
CA HIS A 57 -2.75 -5.32 -21.23
C HIS A 57 -3.70 -5.76 -22.34
N LYS A 58 -4.18 -4.81 -23.17
CA LYS A 58 -4.07 -4.87 -24.65
C LYS A 58 -4.08 -3.43 -25.21
N LYS A 59 -2.95 -2.98 -25.77
CA LYS A 59 -2.97 -1.95 -26.82
C LYS A 59 -3.90 -2.50 -27.92
N PRO A 60 -4.91 -1.76 -28.40
CA PRO A 60 -5.56 -2.14 -29.65
C PRO A 60 -4.54 -1.93 -30.76
N VAL A 61 -4.00 -3.03 -31.29
CA VAL A 61 -3.45 -3.05 -32.64
C VAL A 61 -4.66 -2.91 -33.55
N GLN A 62 -4.73 -1.80 -34.26
CA GLN A 62 -5.72 -1.53 -35.30
C GLN A 62 -5.00 -1.44 -36.65
N PRO A 63 -5.72 -1.73 -37.74
CA PRO A 63 -5.29 -2.55 -38.88
C PRO A 63 -4.33 -1.88 -39.87
#